data_AF-A0A6A4B7P1-F1
#
_entry.id   AF-A0A6A4B7P1-F1
#
_cell.length_a   1.000
_cell.length_b   1.000
_cell.length_c   1.000
_cell.angle_alpha   90.00
_cell.angle_beta   90.00
_cell.angle_gamma   90.00
#
_symmetry.space_group_name_H-M   'P 1'
#
loop_
_entity.id
_entity.type
_entity.pdbx_description
1 polymer ?
#
loop_
_entity_poly.entity_id
_entity_poly.type
_entity_poly.pdbx_seq_one_letter_code
_entity_poly.pdbx_strand_id
1 'polypeptide(L)'
;MRVSWLTFLAIGLLCAVNAADSGTERDLVSEYVHVPTSCDTENCVAGGCLFENCASPLSCKGGLCYFRKCKTAVCEGGACVFDDTADASCPGGGCRFVHVPKTLRDGYCDGGGCTLEGDSHPSSLSGSLAH
;
A
#
# COMPACT_ATOMS: atom_id res chain seq x y z
N MET A 1 22.44 15.82 -60.65
CA MET A 1 23.51 16.23 -59.71
C MET A 1 23.32 15.46 -58.43
N ARG A 2 24.40 14.84 -57.93
CA ARG A 2 24.47 14.00 -56.74
C ARG A 2 24.40 14.88 -55.49
N VAL A 3 23.59 14.51 -54.49
CA VAL A 3 23.92 14.79 -53.08
C VAL A 3 23.55 13.56 -52.26
N SER A 4 24.60 12.93 -51.75
CA SER A 4 24.61 11.74 -50.93
C SER A 4 24.48 12.12 -49.44
N TRP A 5 23.80 11.25 -48.70
CA TRP A 5 23.98 10.87 -47.29
C TRP A 5 25.00 11.60 -46.40
N LEU A 6 24.58 11.88 -45.16
CA LEU A 6 25.28 11.76 -43.86
C LEU A 6 24.66 12.80 -42.89
N THR A 7 24.36 12.64 -41.60
CA THR A 7 24.17 11.55 -40.64
C THR A 7 23.91 12.25 -39.28
N PHE A 8 22.95 11.73 -38.50
CA PHE A 8 22.99 11.58 -37.04
C PHE A 8 22.60 12.73 -36.07
N LEU A 9 21.81 12.30 -35.07
CA LEU A 9 21.85 12.63 -33.64
C LEU A 9 21.39 14.02 -33.16
N ALA A 10 20.17 14.06 -32.60
CA ALA A 10 19.93 14.57 -31.24
C ALA A 10 18.54 14.14 -30.76
N ILE A 11 18.44 12.89 -30.30
CA ILE A 11 17.31 12.43 -29.47
C ILE A 11 17.59 12.96 -28.06
N GLY A 12 17.07 14.14 -27.76
CA GLY A 12 17.03 14.70 -26.41
C GLY A 12 15.77 14.19 -25.72
N LEU A 13 15.87 12.99 -25.16
CA LEU A 13 14.87 12.33 -24.33
C LEU A 13 14.51 13.23 -23.15
N LEU A 14 13.39 13.95 -23.24
CA LEU A 14 12.76 14.57 -22.08
C LEU A 14 12.31 13.43 -21.17
N CYS A 15 13.06 13.20 -20.09
CA CYS A 15 12.64 12.37 -18.98
C CYS A 15 11.34 12.96 -18.42
N ALA A 16 10.22 12.42 -18.88
CA ALA A 16 8.98 12.47 -18.13
C ALA A 16 9.26 11.72 -16.83
N VAL A 17 9.51 12.48 -15.76
CA VAL A 17 9.32 11.99 -14.40
C VAL A 17 7.84 11.66 -14.29
N ASN A 18 7.49 10.41 -14.58
CA ASN A 18 6.19 9.87 -14.24
C ASN A 18 6.08 9.97 -12.72
N ALA A 19 5.32 10.96 -12.24
CA ALA A 19 4.68 10.85 -10.95
C ALA A 19 3.90 9.53 -11.00
N ALA A 20 4.35 8.53 -10.26
CA ALA A 20 3.64 7.27 -10.13
C ALA A 20 2.23 7.60 -9.63
N ASP A 21 1.28 7.45 -10.54
CA ASP A 21 -0.13 7.66 -10.29
C ASP A 21 -0.59 6.63 -9.27
N SER A 22 -0.82 7.12 -8.04
CA SER A 22 -1.29 6.38 -6.86
C SER A 22 -2.70 5.77 -7.06
N GLY A 23 -3.31 5.90 -8.24
CA GLY A 23 -4.62 5.32 -8.57
C GLY A 23 -4.55 3.83 -8.95
N THR A 24 -3.47 3.39 -9.59
CA THR A 24 -3.39 2.02 -10.14
C THR A 24 -3.29 0.94 -9.05
N GLU A 25 -2.56 1.23 -7.96
CA GLU A 25 -2.32 0.26 -6.88
C GLU A 25 -3.56 0.01 -6.01
N ARG A 26 -4.46 1.01 -5.92
CA ARG A 26 -5.71 0.97 -5.15
C ARG A 26 -6.73 0.00 -5.75
N ASP A 27 -6.80 -0.05 -7.07
CA ASP A 27 -7.75 -0.89 -7.80
C ASP A 27 -7.35 -2.37 -7.71
N LEU A 28 -6.05 -2.63 -7.79
CA LEU A 28 -5.48 -3.98 -7.81
C LEU A 28 -5.73 -4.75 -6.50
N VAL A 29 -5.61 -4.10 -5.33
CA VAL A 29 -5.86 -4.80 -4.06
C VAL A 29 -7.33 -5.13 -3.87
N SER A 30 -8.26 -4.32 -4.39
CA SER A 30 -9.69 -4.59 -4.24
C SER A 30 -10.21 -5.64 -5.24
N GLU A 31 -9.57 -5.77 -6.40
CA GLU A 31 -9.89 -6.79 -7.42
C GLU A 31 -9.17 -8.13 -7.17
N TYR A 32 -8.09 -8.13 -6.38
CA TYR A 32 -7.32 -9.34 -6.09
C TYR A 32 -8.14 -10.41 -5.34
N VAL A 33 -8.06 -11.65 -5.83
CA VAL A 33 -8.66 -12.82 -5.17
C VAL A 33 -7.74 -13.29 -4.05
N HIS A 34 -8.00 -12.81 -2.83
CA HIS A 34 -7.21 -13.15 -1.66
C HIS A 34 -7.42 -14.62 -1.25
N VAL A 35 -6.34 -15.26 -0.81
CA VAL A 35 -6.34 -16.66 -0.36
C VAL A 35 -6.63 -16.72 1.15
N PRO A 36 -7.71 -17.37 1.59
CA PRO A 36 -7.98 -17.57 3.01
C PRO A 36 -6.78 -18.23 3.70
N THR A 37 -6.25 -17.58 4.72
CA THR A 37 -5.02 -17.98 5.41
C THR A 37 -5.30 -18.13 6.90
N SER A 38 -4.78 -19.21 7.52
CA SER A 38 -4.95 -19.45 8.96
C SER A 38 -4.30 -18.36 9.80
N CYS A 39 -4.88 -18.05 10.95
CA CYS A 39 -4.27 -17.19 11.96
C CYS A 39 -2.99 -17.78 12.58
N ASP A 40 -2.72 -19.07 12.37
CA ASP A 40 -1.45 -19.70 12.75
C ASP A 40 -0.29 -19.33 11.81
N THR A 41 -0.63 -18.85 10.60
CA THR A 41 0.35 -18.35 9.65
C THR A 41 0.65 -16.89 9.99
N GLU A 42 1.59 -16.68 10.91
CA GLU A 42 1.93 -15.36 11.43
C GLU A 42 2.43 -14.38 10.34
N ASN A 43 2.96 -14.87 9.22
CA ASN A 43 3.52 -14.02 8.17
C ASN A 43 3.21 -14.49 6.73
N CYS A 44 2.56 -13.63 5.95
CA CYS A 44 2.33 -13.81 4.53
C CYS A 44 3.45 -13.18 3.68
N VAL A 45 4.47 -13.99 3.35
CA VAL A 45 5.63 -13.52 2.57
C VAL A 45 5.32 -13.38 1.08
N ALA A 46 4.48 -14.27 0.54
CA ALA A 46 4.12 -14.26 -0.89
C ALA A 46 3.14 -13.13 -1.25
N GLY A 47 2.44 -12.59 -0.26
CA GLY A 47 1.34 -11.66 -0.47
C GLY A 47 0.03 -12.36 -0.84
N GLY A 48 -1.04 -11.59 -1.02
CA GLY A 48 -2.33 -12.13 -1.47
C GLY A 48 -3.14 -12.86 -0.39
N CYS A 49 -2.80 -12.74 0.89
CA CYS A 49 -3.47 -13.46 1.96
C CYS A 49 -4.71 -12.74 2.47
N LEU A 50 -5.76 -13.50 2.80
CA LEU A 50 -6.90 -13.06 3.59
C LEU A 50 -6.79 -13.65 5.00
N PHE A 51 -6.66 -12.79 5.99
CA PHE A 51 -6.72 -13.14 7.40
C PHE A 51 -8.01 -12.59 8.01
N GLU A 52 -8.69 -13.43 8.79
CA GLU A 52 -10.01 -13.06 9.30
C GLU A 52 -10.22 -13.53 10.75
N ASN A 53 -10.75 -12.63 11.58
CA ASN A 53 -11.05 -12.87 13.00
C ASN A 53 -9.84 -13.36 13.81
N CYS A 54 -8.62 -12.93 13.45
CA CYS A 54 -7.40 -13.37 14.12
C CYS A 54 -7.09 -12.54 15.37
N ALA A 55 -6.84 -13.23 16.49
CA ALA A 55 -6.41 -12.62 17.75
C ALA A 55 -4.89 -12.46 17.87
N SER A 56 -4.14 -13.34 17.19
CA SER A 56 -2.68 -13.30 17.12
C SER A 56 -2.20 -12.16 16.22
N PRO A 57 -1.00 -11.60 16.48
CA PRO A 57 -0.41 -10.59 15.60
C PRO A 57 -0.04 -11.21 14.26
N LEU A 58 -0.31 -10.49 13.17
CA LEU A 58 -0.05 -10.92 11.81
C LEU A 58 0.87 -9.94 11.08
N SER A 59 1.69 -10.45 10.16
CA SER A 59 2.47 -9.65 9.22
C SER A 59 2.22 -10.06 7.77
N CYS A 60 2.28 -9.08 6.86
CA CYS A 60 2.31 -9.30 5.43
C CYS A 60 3.49 -8.54 4.82
N LYS A 61 4.47 -9.30 4.34
CA LYS A 61 5.66 -8.76 3.66
C LYS A 61 5.50 -8.68 2.15
N GLY A 62 4.69 -9.55 1.56
CA GLY A 62 4.51 -9.62 0.11
C GLY A 62 3.51 -8.60 -0.46
N GLY A 63 2.70 -7.97 0.40
CA GLY A 63 1.62 -7.08 0.00
C GLY A 63 0.38 -7.79 -0.54
N LEU A 64 -0.58 -7.01 -1.04
CA LEU A 64 -1.89 -7.48 -1.48
C LEU A 64 -2.61 -8.31 -0.41
N CYS A 65 -2.44 -7.96 0.86
CA CYS A 65 -3.07 -8.68 1.97
C CYS A 65 -4.34 -7.97 2.44
N TYR A 66 -5.31 -8.77 2.87
CA TYR A 66 -6.56 -8.33 3.46
C TYR A 66 -6.66 -8.84 4.88
N PHE A 67 -6.75 -7.91 5.84
CA PHE A 67 -6.96 -8.20 7.25
C PHE A 67 -8.36 -7.77 7.64
N ARG A 68 -9.20 -8.72 8.06
CA ARG A 68 -10.60 -8.47 8.43
C ARG A 68 -10.85 -8.84 9.88
N LYS A 69 -11.32 -7.90 10.70
CA LYS A 69 -11.65 -8.15 12.11
C LYS A 69 -10.49 -8.74 12.92
N CYS A 70 -9.27 -8.34 12.58
CA CYS A 70 -8.07 -8.81 13.26
C CYS A 70 -7.75 -7.90 14.45
N LYS A 71 -7.16 -8.46 15.50
CA LYS A 71 -6.71 -7.66 16.65
C LYS A 71 -5.52 -6.79 16.26
N THR A 72 -4.50 -7.37 15.63
CA THR A 72 -3.26 -6.67 15.29
C THR A 72 -2.73 -7.17 13.94
N ALA A 73 -2.36 -6.25 13.04
CA ALA A 73 -1.79 -6.61 11.75
C ALA A 73 -0.82 -5.54 11.23
N VAL A 74 0.24 -5.99 10.56
CA VAL A 74 1.26 -5.13 9.97
C VAL A 74 1.42 -5.44 8.48
N CYS A 75 1.42 -4.41 7.64
CA CYS A 75 1.75 -4.49 6.23
C CYS A 75 3.13 -3.85 5.99
N GLU A 76 4.13 -4.67 5.66
CA GLU A 76 5.51 -4.24 5.46
C GLU A 76 5.85 -3.94 3.99
N GLY A 77 4.95 -4.28 3.04
CA GLY A 77 5.18 -4.03 1.62
C GLY A 77 3.94 -4.14 0.75
N GLY A 78 4.00 -3.55 -0.45
CA GLY A 78 2.95 -3.60 -1.48
C GLY A 78 1.71 -2.77 -1.12
N ALA A 79 0.50 -3.31 -1.36
CA ALA A 79 -0.75 -2.65 -0.98
C ALA A 79 -1.59 -3.54 -0.06
N CYS A 80 -2.10 -3.04 1.06
CA CYS A 80 -2.88 -3.85 2.00
C CYS A 80 -4.21 -3.20 2.39
N VAL A 81 -5.17 -4.01 2.80
CA VAL A 81 -6.46 -3.56 3.34
C VAL A 81 -6.59 -4.00 4.79
N PHE A 82 -6.92 -3.07 5.66
CA PHE A 82 -7.30 -3.27 7.04
C PHE A 82 -8.78 -2.92 7.20
N ASP A 83 -9.63 -3.93 7.34
CA ASP A 83 -11.07 -3.80 7.56
C ASP A 83 -11.39 -4.19 9.02
N ASP A 84 -11.90 -3.25 9.81
CA ASP A 84 -12.25 -3.46 11.22
C ASP A 84 -11.09 -4.09 12.04
N THR A 85 -9.86 -3.67 11.73
CA THR A 85 -8.65 -4.15 12.42
C THR A 85 -8.21 -3.15 13.48
N ALA A 86 -8.11 -3.59 14.74
CA ALA A 86 -7.94 -2.67 15.87
C ALA A 86 -6.55 -2.00 15.91
N ASP A 87 -5.50 -2.80 15.82
CA ASP A 87 -4.11 -2.33 15.82
C ASP A 87 -3.47 -2.58 14.44
N ALA A 88 -3.82 -1.74 13.47
CA ALA A 88 -3.30 -1.80 12.11
C ALA A 88 -2.06 -0.91 11.92
N SER A 89 -1.08 -1.37 11.13
CA SER A 89 0.14 -0.62 10.84
C SER A 89 0.63 -0.82 9.42
N CYS A 90 1.03 0.27 8.78
CA CYS A 90 1.55 0.32 7.43
C CYS A 90 2.91 1.04 7.40
N PRO A 91 4.00 0.38 7.85
CA PRO A 91 5.36 0.92 7.69
C PRO A 91 5.85 0.94 6.24
N GLY A 92 5.20 0.25 5.31
CA GLY A 92 5.62 0.23 3.90
C GLY A 92 4.45 0.00 2.94
N GLY A 93 4.51 0.63 1.77
CA GLY A 93 3.52 0.47 0.71
C GLY A 93 2.29 1.37 0.84
N GLY A 94 1.23 1.06 0.10
CA GLY A 94 -0.05 1.80 0.11
C GLY A 94 -1.14 1.05 0.87
N CYS A 95 -1.57 1.57 2.02
CA CYS A 95 -2.56 0.87 2.85
C CYS A 95 -3.93 1.53 2.86
N ARG A 96 -4.97 0.71 2.93
CA ARG A 96 -6.36 1.15 3.06
C ARG A 96 -6.91 0.73 4.40
N PHE A 97 -7.41 1.71 5.14
CA PHE A 97 -8.04 1.54 6.45
C PHE A 97 -9.53 1.77 6.28
N VAL A 98 -10.32 0.74 6.57
CA VAL A 98 -11.78 0.71 6.43
C VAL A 98 -12.38 0.26 7.75
N HIS A 99 -13.41 0.98 8.23
CA HIS A 99 -14.12 0.67 9.47
C HIS A 99 -13.21 0.54 10.70
N VAL A 100 -12.02 1.16 10.67
CA VAL A 100 -11.07 1.07 11.78
C VAL A 100 -11.57 1.85 13.00
N PRO A 101 -11.27 1.39 14.22
CA PRO A 101 -11.64 2.13 15.43
C PRO A 101 -11.00 3.52 15.43
N LYS A 102 -11.70 4.48 16.04
CA LYS A 102 -11.44 5.94 15.92
C LYS A 102 -10.03 6.42 16.28
N THR A 103 -9.19 5.58 16.90
CA THR A 103 -7.84 5.94 17.34
C THR A 103 -6.82 5.02 16.70
N LEU A 104 -6.40 5.33 15.48
CA LEU A 104 -5.19 4.76 14.90
C LEU A 104 -3.98 5.33 15.66
N ARG A 105 -2.99 4.48 15.91
CA ARG A 105 -1.76 4.89 16.62
C ARG A 105 -0.91 5.82 15.77
N ASP A 106 -0.10 6.66 16.40
CA ASP A 106 0.96 7.38 15.69
C ASP A 106 1.86 6.40 14.93
N GLY A 107 2.28 6.79 13.72
CA GLY A 107 3.09 5.96 12.83
C GLY A 107 2.34 4.81 12.13
N TYR A 108 1.01 4.74 12.25
CA TYR A 108 0.23 3.72 11.55
C TYR A 108 0.37 3.78 10.00
N CYS A 109 0.82 4.91 9.46
CA CYS A 109 0.99 5.17 8.03
C CYS A 109 2.42 5.66 7.68
N ASP A 110 3.46 5.17 8.35
CA ASP A 110 4.84 5.60 8.08
C ASP A 110 5.32 5.28 6.64
N GLY A 111 4.75 4.26 6.01
CA GLY A 111 5.05 3.88 4.61
C GLY A 111 4.52 4.88 3.57
N GLY A 112 3.60 5.76 3.97
CA GLY A 112 2.93 6.69 3.08
C GLY A 112 1.81 6.08 2.24
N GLY A 113 1.18 6.90 1.39
CA GLY A 113 0.16 6.43 0.44
C GLY A 113 -1.10 5.83 1.06
N CYS A 114 -1.39 6.09 2.34
CA CYS A 114 -2.55 5.49 2.99
C CYS A 114 -3.86 6.17 2.64
N THR A 115 -4.93 5.39 2.80
CA THR A 115 -6.30 5.87 2.67
C THR A 115 -7.10 5.49 3.89
N LEU A 116 -7.91 6.42 4.40
CA LEU A 116 -8.83 6.21 5.49
C LEU A 116 -10.24 6.44 4.97
N GLU A 117 -11.10 5.44 5.04
CA GLU A 117 -12.48 5.49 4.50
C GLU A 117 -12.53 5.88 3.00
N GLY A 118 -11.44 5.64 2.26
CA GLY A 118 -11.31 5.98 0.83
C GLY A 118 -10.63 7.33 0.56
N ASP A 119 -10.55 8.22 1.56
CA ASP A 119 -9.85 9.50 1.45
C ASP A 119 -8.35 9.33 1.68
N SER A 120 -7.53 10.05 0.91
CA SER A 120 -6.07 10.05 1.12
C SER A 120 -5.74 10.63 2.49
N HIS A 121 -4.96 9.90 3.28
CA HIS A 121 -4.56 10.31 4.62
C HIS A 121 -3.06 10.67 4.66
N PRO A 122 -2.67 11.76 5.34
CA PRO A 122 -1.26 12.13 5.44
C PRO A 122 -0.45 11.08 6.20
N SER A 123 0.75 10.77 5.69
CA SER A 123 1.68 9.79 6.29
C SER A 123 2.18 10.19 7.69
N SER A 124 2.03 11.45 8.07
CA SER A 124 2.43 11.97 9.37
C SER A 124 1.53 13.13 9.80
N LEU A 125 1.00 13.05 11.02
CA LEU A 125 0.27 14.16 11.65
C LEU A 125 1.19 15.38 11.89
N SER A 126 2.51 15.19 11.94
CA SER A 126 3.50 16.26 12.14
C SER A 126 3.63 17.20 10.94
N GLY A 127 3.20 16.79 9.74
CA GLY A 127 3.22 17.65 8.55
C GLY A 127 2.13 18.73 8.53
N SER A 128 1.04 18.55 9.29
CA SER A 128 -0.10 19.49 9.31
C SER A 128 0.04 20.63 10.34
N LEU A 129 1.06 20.59 11.20
CA LEU A 129 1.33 21.63 12.21
C LEU A 129 2.45 22.61 11.80
N ALA A 130 2.99 22.47 10.59
CA ALA A 130 3.89 23.46 10.00
C ALA A 130 3.07 24.48 9.18
N HIS A 131 2.38 25.38 9.87
CA HIS A 131 1.84 26.63 9.33
C HIS A 131 2.15 27.78 10.27
#